data_AF-A0A7R9TW94-F1
#
_entry.id   AF-A0A7R9TW94-F1
#
_cell.length_a   1.000
_cell.length_b   1.000
_cell.length_c   1.000
_cell.angle_alpha   90.00
_cell.angle_beta   90.00
_cell.angle_gamma   90.00
#
_symmetry.space_group_name_H-M   'P 1'
#
loop_
_entity.id
_entity.type
_entity.pdbx_description
1 polymer ?
#
loop_
_entity_poly.entity_id
_entity_poly.type
_entity_poly.pdbx_seq_one_letter_code
_entity_poly.pdbx_strand_id
1 'polypeptide(L)'
;GRRRRRREEKMGGLFKQFAKSVLNDLASYRTLKVVKISDKRLAYTHKLLMIAIVAYSVLTLIGLHSYMLKEKPDIHMDVTFDDQNVETAVANSANSAYCGASGAANAAYDFSGDATYGYAAYTSNQCVAGLRMADVTYSDADSAKVYTHYSSTTWTSTNDCATSVDCDKTIPSANGRTGINAFTLTSELYTMSIKATFMTSWGETGVPVKVFVLDSTGKLDNTFSTSSTNLYTQYPNYTVAAFAALSGYTLDTENSLTVSDTFTGNLPVYRLTGMELSVNVDFSNFRAINEYDPFNFDDHATMTVRLINGGDFVSPEYKNVDFNPLSAEAATAGATYEFRGVYLDFQSSGLMGVFDWYTMIVAIIACFVLIGIATSVMDVLGAFVYDSFKNDKYEDDGERQHIEHMILNMETNGVPFRHDDFQVMPNVSIRDFLKVLQRDIVKLSTLAHHMSRDLSAAGLNRHTMEIAQIDASAVKAARFVCVLIGPDRSELFLTGGPQTLGRGHGGMHSKKISHKQLSVIANTHTGAALVRGLPTKNCSGVALGGGPWQTLTENDEVEIMNGDMIGLVLEEAADEDETMVEGVFMFKAYPQEDKKSEGGGWFGGGGNRA
;
A
#
# COMPACT_ATOMS: atom_id res chain seq x y z
N GLY A 1 20.66 -59.67 -27.47
CA GLY A 1 20.27 -60.21 -26.15
C GLY A 1 21.02 -59.56 -25.00
N ARG A 2 22.25 -60.01 -24.68
CA ARG A 2 22.98 -59.62 -23.45
C ARG A 2 23.35 -58.14 -23.29
N ARG A 3 23.57 -57.38 -24.39
CA ARG A 3 23.85 -55.93 -24.32
C ARG A 3 22.62 -55.06 -24.03
N ARG A 4 21.40 -55.52 -24.34
CA ARG A 4 20.15 -54.80 -24.06
C ARG A 4 19.78 -54.92 -22.57
N ARG A 5 19.87 -56.14 -22.00
CA ARG A 5 19.65 -56.38 -20.56
C ARG A 5 20.60 -55.60 -19.65
N ARG A 6 21.89 -55.47 -20.00
CA ARG A 6 22.85 -54.66 -19.22
C ARG A 6 22.59 -53.14 -19.25
N ARG A 7 21.94 -52.62 -20.30
CA ARG A 7 21.54 -51.20 -20.37
C ARG A 7 20.28 -50.93 -19.56
N GLU A 8 19.32 -51.86 -19.56
CA GLU A 8 18.09 -51.78 -18.76
C GLU A 8 18.38 -51.89 -17.25
N GLU A 9 19.29 -52.78 -16.83
CA GLU A 9 19.72 -52.88 -15.41
C GLU A 9 20.45 -51.61 -14.92
N LYS A 10 21.28 -50.99 -15.75
CA LYS A 10 21.96 -49.72 -15.40
C LYS A 10 21.00 -48.53 -15.34
N MET A 11 20.04 -48.44 -16.27
CA MET A 11 19.02 -47.38 -16.22
C MET A 11 18.09 -47.54 -15.01
N GLY A 12 17.68 -48.77 -14.66
CA GLY A 12 16.86 -49.01 -13.47
C GLY A 12 17.57 -48.68 -12.15
N GLY A 13 18.88 -48.89 -12.07
CA GLY A 13 19.70 -48.47 -10.92
C GLY A 13 19.84 -46.95 -10.82
N LEU A 14 20.02 -46.27 -11.95
CA LEU A 14 20.16 -44.82 -12.02
C LEU A 14 18.83 -44.11 -11.73
N PHE A 15 17.71 -44.64 -12.22
CA PHE A 15 16.37 -44.14 -11.89
C PHE A 15 16.04 -44.34 -10.42
N LYS A 16 16.45 -45.47 -9.81
CA LYS A 16 16.31 -45.68 -8.36
C LYS A 16 17.18 -44.74 -7.54
N GLN A 17 18.41 -44.45 -7.97
CA GLN A 17 19.27 -43.47 -7.30
C GLN A 17 18.75 -42.04 -7.47
N PHE A 18 18.26 -41.69 -8.66
CA PHE A 18 17.66 -40.38 -8.93
C PHE A 18 16.36 -40.18 -8.15
N ALA A 19 15.46 -41.17 -8.19
CA ALA A 19 14.24 -41.14 -7.39
C ALA A 19 14.55 -41.05 -5.90
N LYS A 20 15.57 -41.77 -5.40
CA LYS A 20 16.01 -41.68 -4.01
C LYS A 20 16.61 -40.31 -3.67
N SER A 21 17.36 -39.69 -4.59
CA SER A 21 17.89 -38.32 -4.42
C SER A 21 16.77 -37.30 -4.36
N VAL A 22 15.82 -37.35 -5.30
CA VAL A 22 14.67 -36.44 -5.34
C VAL A 22 13.78 -36.62 -4.12
N LEU A 23 13.53 -37.87 -3.68
CA LEU A 23 12.74 -38.13 -2.48
C LEU A 23 13.44 -37.62 -1.22
N ASN A 24 14.77 -37.73 -1.16
CA ASN A 24 15.57 -37.19 -0.06
C ASN A 24 15.59 -35.65 -0.06
N ASP A 25 15.64 -35.02 -1.23
CA ASP A 25 15.57 -33.57 -1.35
C ASP A 25 14.16 -33.04 -1.03
N LEU A 26 13.10 -33.76 -1.45
CA LEU A 26 11.71 -33.45 -1.06
C LEU A 26 11.47 -33.65 0.44
N ALA A 27 12.15 -34.63 1.05
CA ALA A 27 12.11 -34.87 2.48
C ALA A 27 13.12 -34.00 3.26
N SER A 28 13.82 -33.08 2.59
CA SER A 28 14.77 -32.18 3.27
C SER A 28 14.03 -31.00 3.92
N TYR A 29 14.26 -30.80 5.22
CA TYR A 29 13.77 -29.64 5.96
C TYR A 29 14.91 -28.65 6.12
N ARG A 30 14.75 -27.43 5.57
CA ARG A 30 15.75 -26.36 5.68
C ARG A 30 15.38 -25.41 6.79
N THR A 31 16.29 -25.18 7.72
CA THR A 31 16.19 -24.15 8.75
C THR A 31 17.20 -23.05 8.50
N LEU A 32 16.85 -21.82 8.89
CA LEU A 32 17.79 -20.71 8.87
C LEU A 32 18.81 -20.90 10.00
N LYS A 33 20.09 -20.66 9.69
CA LYS A 33 21.15 -20.56 10.71
C LYS A 33 20.87 -19.32 11.55
N VAL A 34 20.68 -19.50 12.86
CA VAL A 34 20.34 -18.41 13.78
C VAL A 34 21.54 -18.05 14.64
N VAL A 35 21.85 -16.76 14.74
CA VAL A 35 22.87 -16.21 15.64
C VAL A 35 22.20 -15.83 16.96
N LYS A 36 22.73 -16.32 18.09
CA LYS A 36 22.23 -15.99 19.42
C LYS A 36 23.14 -14.92 20.05
N ILE A 37 22.63 -13.70 20.16
CA ILE A 37 23.34 -12.58 20.78
C ILE A 37 22.87 -12.45 22.23
N SER A 38 23.80 -12.50 23.18
CA SER A 38 23.50 -12.40 24.61
C SER A 38 23.79 -10.99 25.17
N ASP A 39 23.17 -9.97 24.58
CA ASP A 39 23.21 -8.60 25.14
C ASP A 39 21.93 -8.31 25.92
N LYS A 40 22.06 -7.85 27.17
CA LYS A 40 20.94 -7.49 28.04
C LYS A 40 20.11 -6.35 27.46
N ARG A 41 20.74 -5.31 26.88
CA ARG A 41 20.03 -4.13 26.35
C ARG A 41 19.15 -4.50 25.15
N LEU A 42 19.70 -5.29 24.23
CA LEU A 42 18.98 -5.80 23.07
C LEU A 42 17.90 -6.83 23.46
N ALA A 43 18.19 -7.66 24.47
CA ALA A 43 17.21 -8.62 24.98
C ALA A 43 15.99 -7.94 25.64
N TYR A 44 16.20 -6.93 26.49
CA TYR A 44 15.11 -6.20 27.13
C TYR A 44 14.26 -5.45 26.11
N THR A 45 14.88 -4.76 25.16
CA THR A 45 14.15 -4.03 24.10
C THR A 45 13.37 -4.98 23.20
N HIS A 46 13.96 -6.12 22.79
CA HIS A 46 13.25 -7.14 22.02
C HIS A 46 12.06 -7.73 22.78
N LYS A 47 12.24 -8.11 24.05
CA LYS A 47 11.17 -8.69 24.86
C LYS A 47 10.05 -7.69 25.15
N LEU A 48 10.39 -6.43 25.43
CA LEU A 48 9.41 -5.37 25.64
C LEU A 48 8.58 -5.11 24.38
N LEU A 49 9.23 -5.04 23.22
CA LEU A 49 8.55 -4.84 21.94
C LEU A 49 7.66 -6.03 21.57
N MET A 50 8.11 -7.26 21.84
CA MET A 50 7.29 -8.47 21.71
C MET A 50 6.06 -8.44 22.61
N ILE A 51 6.22 -8.06 23.89
CA ILE A 51 5.11 -7.93 24.83
C ILE A 51 4.13 -6.85 24.35
N ALA A 52 4.61 -5.72 23.85
CA ALA A 52 3.78 -4.64 23.31
C ALA A 52 2.96 -5.10 22.09
N ILE A 53 3.58 -5.83 21.16
CA ILE A 53 2.89 -6.40 19.99
C ILE A 53 1.84 -7.43 20.43
N VAL A 54 2.16 -8.30 21.39
CA VAL A 54 1.20 -9.28 21.92
C VAL A 54 0.04 -8.56 22.60
N ALA A 55 0.30 -7.56 23.46
CA ALA A 55 -0.75 -6.77 24.10
C ALA A 55 -1.65 -6.06 23.07
N TYR A 56 -1.04 -5.43 22.06
CA TYR A 56 -1.77 -4.81 20.95
C TYR A 56 -2.64 -5.85 20.21
N SER A 57 -2.08 -7.02 19.87
CA SER A 57 -2.82 -8.07 19.17
C SER A 57 -4.05 -8.54 19.96
N VAL A 58 -3.91 -8.76 21.27
CA VAL A 58 -5.02 -9.17 22.14
C VAL A 58 -6.07 -8.06 22.23
N LEU A 59 -5.66 -6.80 22.37
CA LEU A 59 -6.57 -5.66 22.38
C LEU A 59 -7.32 -5.52 21.06
N THR A 60 -6.66 -5.72 19.92
CA THR A 60 -7.34 -5.67 18.62
C THR A 60 -8.29 -6.85 18.43
N LEU A 61 -7.90 -8.06 18.86
CA LEU A 61 -8.74 -9.25 18.70
C LEU A 61 -10.01 -9.16 19.55
N ILE A 62 -9.88 -8.71 20.81
CA ILE A 62 -11.01 -8.55 21.72
C ILE A 62 -11.80 -7.28 21.39
N GLY A 63 -11.12 -6.18 21.07
CA GLY A 63 -11.74 -4.87 20.97
C GLY A 63 -12.32 -4.50 19.62
N LEU A 64 -11.73 -5.03 18.56
CA LEU A 64 -12.29 -4.90 17.21
C LEU A 64 -13.04 -6.17 16.80
N HIS A 65 -13.16 -7.16 17.68
CA HIS A 65 -13.82 -8.45 17.42
C HIS A 65 -13.33 -9.07 16.11
N SER A 66 -12.02 -9.01 15.85
CA SER A 66 -11.42 -9.47 14.58
C SER A 66 -11.51 -10.98 14.36
N TYR A 67 -12.06 -11.73 15.32
CA TYR A 67 -12.38 -13.15 15.20
C TYR A 67 -13.80 -13.39 14.64
N MET A 68 -14.58 -12.32 14.42
CA MET A 68 -15.92 -12.40 13.86
C MET A 68 -15.91 -12.04 12.38
N LEU A 69 -16.67 -12.79 11.59
CA LEU A 69 -17.06 -12.38 10.25
C LEU A 69 -18.13 -11.30 10.38
N LYS A 70 -17.85 -10.11 9.85
CA LYS A 70 -18.73 -8.95 9.96
C LYS A 70 -19.32 -8.58 8.61
N GLU A 71 -20.59 -8.24 8.59
CA GLU A 71 -21.23 -7.66 7.42
C GLU A 71 -22.27 -6.62 7.79
N LYS A 72 -22.66 -5.81 6.80
CA LYS A 72 -23.82 -4.93 6.92
C LYS A 72 -25.08 -5.77 6.67
N PRO A 73 -26.03 -5.85 7.63
CA PRO A 73 -27.26 -6.61 7.42
C PRO A 73 -28.21 -5.88 6.47
N ASP A 74 -29.03 -6.64 5.77
CA ASP A 74 -30.22 -6.13 5.09
C ASP A 74 -31.35 -5.90 6.10
N ILE A 75 -32.29 -5.03 5.76
CA ILE A 75 -33.36 -4.61 6.68
C ILE A 75 -34.73 -4.81 6.05
N HIS A 76 -35.67 -5.27 6.88
CA HIS A 76 -37.07 -5.31 6.55
C HIS A 76 -37.86 -4.63 7.67
N MET A 77 -38.61 -3.58 7.31
CA MET A 77 -39.44 -2.83 8.26
C MET A 77 -40.90 -3.26 8.13
N ASP A 78 -41.53 -3.48 9.28
CA ASP A 78 -42.98 -3.65 9.38
C ASP A 78 -43.53 -2.49 10.22
N VAL A 79 -44.27 -1.61 9.55
CA VAL A 79 -44.84 -0.40 10.15
C VAL A 79 -46.35 -0.56 10.22
N THR A 80 -46.86 -0.56 11.45
CA THR A 80 -48.28 -0.66 11.74
C THR A 80 -48.79 0.64 12.33
N PHE A 81 -49.96 1.08 11.86
CA PHE A 81 -50.63 2.30 12.33
C PHE A 81 -51.86 1.93 13.16
N ASP A 82 -52.12 2.71 14.21
CA ASP A 82 -53.29 2.59 15.09
C ASP A 82 -53.90 3.98 15.34
N ASP A 83 -55.22 4.03 15.45
CA ASP A 83 -56.07 5.22 15.56
C ASP A 83 -56.75 5.38 16.93
N GLN A 84 -56.38 4.59 17.95
CA GLN A 84 -56.94 4.71 19.31
C GLN A 84 -56.91 6.14 19.89
N ASN A 85 -55.86 6.91 19.59
CA ASN A 85 -55.75 8.30 20.06
C ASN A 85 -56.58 9.30 19.24
N VAL A 86 -57.05 8.90 18.06
CA VAL A 86 -57.82 9.75 17.14
C VAL A 86 -59.28 9.81 17.54
N GLU A 87 -59.92 8.69 17.88
CA GLU A 87 -61.35 8.65 18.24
C GLU A 87 -61.69 9.58 19.41
N THR A 88 -60.79 9.66 20.40
CA THR A 88 -60.96 10.55 21.58
C THR A 88 -60.61 12.01 21.26
N ALA A 89 -59.67 12.24 20.33
CA ALA A 89 -59.20 13.58 19.96
C ALA A 89 -60.14 14.29 18.97
N VAL A 90 -60.80 13.58 18.06
CA VAL A 90 -61.78 14.17 17.11
C VAL A 90 -62.90 14.91 17.86
N ALA A 91 -63.32 14.43 19.04
CA ALA A 91 -64.30 15.10 19.88
C ALA A 91 -63.84 16.47 20.44
N ASN A 92 -62.52 16.70 20.54
CA ASN A 92 -61.91 17.92 21.08
C ASN A 92 -61.19 18.78 20.02
N SER A 93 -61.10 18.29 18.79
CA SER A 93 -60.25 18.78 17.69
C SER A 93 -60.68 20.09 17.01
N ALA A 94 -61.76 20.72 17.47
CA ALA A 94 -62.24 22.01 16.94
C ALA A 94 -61.27 23.19 17.17
N ASN A 95 -60.12 22.98 17.83
CA ASN A 95 -59.14 24.03 18.18
C ASN A 95 -57.68 23.53 18.08
N SER A 96 -57.25 22.94 16.96
CA SER A 96 -55.80 22.79 16.70
C SER A 96 -55.21 24.12 16.20
N ALA A 97 -53.90 24.36 16.35
CA ALA A 97 -53.29 25.63 15.95
C ALA A 97 -53.49 25.97 14.45
N TYR A 98 -53.59 24.93 13.63
CA TYR A 98 -53.78 25.00 12.18
C TYR A 98 -55.25 24.93 11.73
N CYS A 99 -56.19 24.52 12.59
CA CYS A 99 -57.63 24.47 12.28
C CYS A 99 -58.44 25.36 13.22
N GLY A 100 -59.11 26.37 12.66
CA GLY A 100 -60.01 27.23 13.41
C GLY A 100 -61.35 26.55 13.75
N ALA A 101 -62.09 27.16 14.68
CA ALA A 101 -63.37 26.66 15.21
C ALA A 101 -64.49 26.46 14.17
N SER A 102 -64.32 26.96 12.93
CA SER A 102 -65.29 26.83 11.83
C SER A 102 -64.92 25.74 10.80
N GLY A 103 -63.87 24.95 11.02
CA GLY A 103 -63.37 23.97 10.05
C GLY A 103 -62.54 24.59 8.90
N ALA A 104 -62.38 25.92 8.89
CA ALA A 104 -61.39 26.59 8.06
C ALA A 104 -60.00 26.48 8.70
N ALA A 105 -58.96 26.30 7.89
CA ALA A 105 -57.60 26.36 8.41
C ALA A 105 -57.25 27.80 8.80
N ASN A 106 -56.30 27.94 9.72
CA ASN A 106 -55.77 29.23 10.10
C ASN A 106 -54.99 29.83 8.91
N ALA A 107 -55.32 31.06 8.52
CA ALA A 107 -54.69 31.76 7.39
C ALA A 107 -53.17 31.92 7.54
N ALA A 108 -52.62 31.80 8.76
CA ALA A 108 -51.18 31.75 8.98
C ALA A 108 -50.49 30.54 8.32
N TYR A 109 -51.25 29.49 7.99
CA TYR A 109 -50.78 28.25 7.35
C TYR A 109 -51.05 28.24 5.84
N ASP A 110 -51.58 29.33 5.28
CA ASP A 110 -51.72 29.48 3.83
C ASP A 110 -50.38 29.86 3.20
N PHE A 111 -50.13 29.35 2.00
CA PHE A 111 -48.95 29.67 1.22
C PHE A 111 -49.36 30.34 -0.09
N SER A 112 -48.90 31.57 -0.30
CA SER A 112 -49.25 32.38 -1.48
C SER A 112 -48.62 31.90 -2.79
N GLY A 113 -47.71 30.91 -2.75
CA GLY A 113 -46.98 30.44 -3.92
C GLY A 113 -45.84 31.37 -4.34
N ASP A 114 -44.94 30.85 -5.17
CA ASP A 114 -43.95 31.65 -5.89
C ASP A 114 -43.79 31.11 -7.32
N ALA A 115 -44.29 31.87 -8.28
CA ALA A 115 -44.23 31.52 -9.70
C ALA A 115 -42.81 31.49 -10.27
N THR A 116 -41.85 32.20 -9.66
CA THR A 116 -40.46 32.27 -10.14
C THR A 116 -39.72 30.96 -9.94
N TYR A 117 -39.97 30.30 -8.80
CA TYR A 117 -39.39 29.00 -8.44
C TYR A 117 -40.35 27.84 -8.72
N GLY A 118 -41.53 28.10 -9.31
CA GLY A 118 -42.50 27.08 -9.67
C GLY A 118 -43.30 26.51 -8.51
N TYR A 119 -43.32 27.19 -7.36
CA TYR A 119 -44.09 26.77 -6.20
C TYR A 119 -45.57 27.20 -6.33
N ALA A 120 -46.48 26.22 -6.32
CA ALA A 120 -47.91 26.47 -6.39
C ALA A 120 -48.45 27.18 -5.13
N ALA A 121 -49.50 27.98 -5.30
CA ALA A 121 -50.21 28.62 -4.20
C ALA A 121 -51.23 27.67 -3.56
N TYR A 122 -51.20 27.58 -2.23
CA TYR A 122 -52.12 26.82 -1.40
C TYR A 122 -52.79 27.77 -0.39
N THR A 123 -53.83 28.44 -0.86
CA THR A 123 -54.59 29.43 -0.09
C THR A 123 -55.96 28.87 0.28
N SER A 124 -56.58 29.43 1.33
CA SER A 124 -57.90 29.02 1.81
C SER A 124 -57.93 27.53 2.19
N ASN A 125 -56.88 27.08 2.88
CA ASN A 125 -56.81 25.70 3.34
C ASN A 125 -58.00 25.39 4.26
N GLN A 126 -58.56 24.19 4.13
CA GLN A 126 -59.67 23.70 4.95
C GLN A 126 -59.17 22.59 5.88
N CYS A 127 -59.94 22.28 6.90
CA CYS A 127 -59.67 21.15 7.76
C CYS A 127 -60.76 20.10 7.60
N VAL A 128 -60.35 18.90 7.20
CA VAL A 128 -61.28 17.80 6.93
C VAL A 128 -61.10 16.71 7.98
N ALA A 129 -62.18 16.42 8.68
CA ALA A 129 -62.30 15.29 9.60
C ALA A 129 -62.97 14.10 8.91
N GLY A 130 -62.73 12.88 9.42
CA GLY A 130 -63.45 11.68 8.99
C GLY A 130 -62.84 10.91 7.81
N LEU A 131 -61.60 11.23 7.41
CA LEU A 131 -60.83 10.33 6.55
C LEU A 131 -60.46 9.07 7.34
N ARG A 132 -60.55 7.91 6.69
CA ARG A 132 -60.15 6.65 7.33
C ARG A 132 -58.63 6.57 7.36
N MET A 133 -58.07 5.89 8.35
CA MET A 133 -56.62 5.67 8.44
C MET A 133 -56.04 5.12 7.14
N ALA A 134 -56.72 4.15 6.50
CA ALA A 134 -56.31 3.57 5.22
C ALA A 134 -56.27 4.55 4.03
N ASP A 135 -56.97 5.68 4.11
CA ASP A 135 -56.97 6.70 3.05
C ASP A 135 -55.76 7.65 3.19
N VAL A 136 -55.23 7.78 4.41
CA VAL A 136 -54.21 8.75 4.79
C VAL A 136 -52.86 8.14 5.16
N THR A 137 -52.79 6.82 5.35
CA THR A 137 -51.53 6.12 5.62
C THR A 137 -51.19 5.13 4.51
N TYR A 138 -49.90 4.85 4.38
CA TYR A 138 -49.35 3.80 3.53
C TYR A 138 -48.11 3.24 4.21
N SER A 139 -47.93 1.93 4.21
CA SER A 139 -46.69 1.30 4.66
C SER A 139 -46.28 0.19 3.70
N ASP A 140 -44.98 0.10 3.48
CA ASP A 140 -44.28 -0.95 2.74
C ASP A 140 -43.00 -1.31 3.51
N ALA A 141 -42.26 -2.31 3.01
CA ALA A 141 -41.01 -2.78 3.59
C ALA A 141 -39.93 -1.69 3.72
N ASP A 142 -39.89 -0.77 2.76
CA ASP A 142 -38.82 0.22 2.60
C ASP A 142 -39.26 1.64 2.97
N SER A 143 -40.58 1.91 3.00
CA SER A 143 -41.09 3.25 3.30
C SER A 143 -42.45 3.23 3.99
N ALA A 144 -42.71 4.26 4.78
CA ALA A 144 -44.02 4.51 5.35
C ALA A 144 -44.42 5.97 5.16
N LYS A 145 -45.71 6.23 4.92
CA LYS A 145 -46.23 7.54 4.56
C LYS A 145 -47.47 7.85 5.38
N VAL A 146 -47.58 9.08 5.84
CA VAL A 146 -48.76 9.61 6.51
C VAL A 146 -49.08 10.99 5.93
N TYR A 147 -50.22 11.11 5.28
CA TYR A 147 -50.65 12.33 4.60
C TYR A 147 -51.23 13.33 5.58
N THR A 148 -50.63 14.53 5.64
CA THR A 148 -51.05 15.65 6.49
C THR A 148 -51.80 16.72 5.71
N HIS A 149 -51.58 16.79 4.40
CA HIS A 149 -52.22 17.73 3.48
C HIS A 149 -52.58 17.04 2.18
N TYR A 150 -53.72 17.40 1.60
CA TYR A 150 -54.05 17.03 0.23
C TYR A 150 -54.69 18.18 -0.53
N SER A 151 -54.42 18.23 -1.83
CA SER A 151 -55.14 19.08 -2.77
C SER A 151 -55.97 18.19 -3.68
N SER A 152 -57.27 18.48 -3.83
CA SER A 152 -58.11 17.77 -4.79
C SER A 152 -58.51 18.72 -5.91
N THR A 153 -58.43 18.23 -7.15
CA THR A 153 -58.95 18.91 -8.32
C THR A 153 -59.98 17.99 -8.96
N THR A 154 -61.24 18.39 -8.88
CA THR A 154 -62.30 17.72 -9.62
C THR A 154 -62.21 18.07 -11.10
N TRP A 155 -62.47 17.09 -11.95
CA TRP A 155 -62.52 17.25 -13.38
C TRP A 155 -63.78 16.57 -13.93
N THR A 156 -64.32 17.17 -14.98
CA THR A 156 -65.42 16.60 -15.76
C THR A 156 -64.96 16.53 -17.20
N SER A 157 -65.14 15.37 -17.82
CA SER A 157 -64.91 15.24 -19.26
C SER A 157 -66.05 15.89 -20.01
N THR A 158 -65.74 16.95 -20.74
CA THR A 158 -66.63 17.43 -21.80
C THR A 158 -66.41 16.55 -23.03
N ASN A 159 -67.00 15.36 -23.03
CA ASN A 159 -67.05 14.53 -24.23
C ASN A 159 -68.06 15.14 -25.22
N ASP A 160 -67.58 16.02 -26.11
CA ASP A 160 -68.19 16.24 -27.44
C ASP A 160 -67.58 15.25 -28.47
N CYS A 161 -67.07 14.10 -28.02
CA CYS A 161 -66.46 13.07 -28.88
C CYS A 161 -67.50 12.16 -29.56
N ALA A 162 -68.60 12.73 -30.09
CA ALA A 162 -69.57 11.96 -30.86
C ALA A 162 -69.10 11.65 -32.30
N THR A 163 -68.03 12.31 -32.81
CA THR A 163 -67.69 12.25 -34.25
C THR A 163 -66.20 12.21 -34.65
N SER A 164 -65.22 12.17 -33.73
CA SER A 164 -63.79 12.18 -34.13
C SER A 164 -63.01 10.94 -33.67
N VAL A 165 -62.33 10.29 -34.61
CA VAL A 165 -61.57 9.03 -34.44
C VAL A 165 -60.26 9.20 -33.64
N ASP A 166 -59.83 10.45 -33.39
CA ASP A 166 -58.60 10.78 -32.65
C ASP A 166 -58.86 11.70 -31.44
N CYS A 167 -59.78 11.32 -30.54
CA CYS A 167 -59.81 11.96 -29.22
C CYS A 167 -58.63 11.43 -28.39
N ASP A 168 -57.60 12.25 -28.21
CA ASP A 168 -56.53 12.01 -27.24
C ASP A 168 -57.19 11.82 -25.86
N LYS A 169 -57.07 10.60 -25.33
CA LYS A 169 -57.74 10.16 -24.09
C LYS A 169 -57.02 10.64 -22.84
N THR A 170 -56.05 11.54 -22.99
CA THR A 170 -55.33 12.13 -21.88
C THR A 170 -56.06 13.37 -21.39
N ILE A 171 -56.71 13.21 -20.23
CA ILE A 171 -57.25 14.24 -19.32
C ILE A 171 -58.03 15.38 -20.03
N PRO A 172 -59.37 15.39 -19.96
CA PRO A 172 -60.18 16.38 -20.66
C PRO A 172 -59.82 17.82 -20.25
N SER A 173 -59.85 18.71 -21.24
CA SER A 173 -59.51 20.12 -21.08
C SER A 173 -60.34 20.77 -19.96
N ALA A 174 -59.64 21.50 -19.10
CA ALA A 174 -60.07 21.99 -17.81
C ALA A 174 -61.07 23.15 -17.86
N ASN A 175 -62.36 22.86 -17.99
CA ASN A 175 -63.42 23.83 -17.72
C ASN A 175 -64.07 23.51 -16.36
N GLY A 176 -63.87 24.37 -15.36
CA GLY A 176 -64.54 24.30 -14.05
C GLY A 176 -63.78 23.61 -12.91
N ARG A 177 -62.44 23.74 -12.85
CA ARG A 177 -61.66 23.25 -11.71
C ARG A 177 -62.04 24.01 -10.43
N THR A 178 -62.77 23.38 -9.53
CA THR A 178 -62.85 23.77 -8.11
C THR A 178 -61.81 22.96 -7.35
N GLY A 179 -60.65 23.56 -7.08
CA GLY A 179 -59.63 22.95 -6.25
C GLY A 179 -59.97 23.10 -4.77
N ILE A 180 -59.78 22.05 -3.97
CA ILE A 180 -59.86 22.11 -2.51
C ILE A 180 -58.48 21.78 -1.96
N ASN A 181 -57.96 22.64 -1.09
CA ASN A 181 -56.77 22.35 -0.30
C ASN A 181 -57.21 22.05 1.13
N ALA A 182 -56.77 20.93 1.68
CA ALA A 182 -57.22 20.49 2.99
C ALA A 182 -56.12 19.83 3.81
N PHE A 183 -56.06 20.17 5.09
CA PHE A 183 -55.32 19.42 6.09
C PHE A 183 -56.16 18.26 6.59
N THR A 184 -55.50 17.11 6.76
CA THR A 184 -56.12 15.95 7.38
C THR A 184 -56.12 16.17 8.89
N LEU A 185 -57.31 16.29 9.46
CA LEU A 185 -57.45 16.45 10.91
C LEU A 185 -56.98 15.13 11.56
N THR A 186 -56.19 15.21 12.64
CA THR A 186 -55.74 14.06 13.48
C THR A 186 -54.72 13.08 12.90
N SER A 187 -54.24 13.24 11.66
CA SER A 187 -53.22 12.35 11.08
C SER A 187 -51.91 12.30 11.88
N GLU A 188 -51.59 13.42 12.54
CA GLU A 188 -50.43 13.57 13.43
C GLU A 188 -50.53 12.76 14.74
N LEU A 189 -51.74 12.32 15.10
CA LEU A 189 -52.05 11.59 16.33
C LEU A 189 -52.07 10.08 16.13
N TYR A 190 -52.01 9.60 14.89
CA TYR A 190 -51.86 8.16 14.64
C TYR A 190 -50.59 7.65 15.32
N THR A 191 -50.73 6.54 16.03
CA THR A 191 -49.61 5.85 16.64
C THR A 191 -49.01 4.87 15.64
N MET A 192 -47.71 4.94 15.47
CA MET A 192 -46.93 4.14 14.56
C MET A 192 -46.03 3.22 15.38
N SER A 193 -46.18 1.91 15.18
CA SER A 193 -45.32 0.88 15.73
C SER A 193 -44.38 0.37 14.64
N ILE A 194 -43.07 0.55 14.82
CA ILE A 194 -42.03 0.19 13.85
C ILE A 194 -41.29 -1.05 14.33
N LYS A 195 -41.39 -2.14 13.57
CA LYS A 195 -40.65 -3.38 13.84
C LYS A 195 -39.55 -3.53 12.79
N ALA A 196 -38.30 -3.42 13.24
CA ALA A 196 -37.12 -3.66 12.41
C ALA A 196 -36.70 -5.14 12.48
N THR A 197 -36.57 -5.79 11.33
CA THR A 197 -36.04 -7.15 11.20
C THR A 197 -34.76 -7.07 10.38
N PHE A 198 -33.69 -7.72 10.83
CA PHE A 198 -32.43 -7.80 10.08
C PHE A 198 -32.31 -9.16 9.38
N MET A 199 -31.62 -9.16 8.24
CA MET A 199 -31.28 -10.37 7.50
C MET A 199 -29.83 -10.34 7.05
N THR A 200 -29.11 -11.43 7.27
CA THR A 200 -27.71 -11.58 6.87
C THR A 200 -27.56 -12.51 5.67
N SER A 201 -26.45 -12.41 4.95
CA SER A 201 -26.09 -13.24 3.81
C SER A 201 -25.89 -14.71 4.18
N TRP A 202 -25.52 -14.98 5.44
CA TRP A 202 -25.43 -16.32 6.01
C TRP A 202 -26.77 -16.89 6.49
N GLY A 203 -27.88 -16.18 6.24
CA GLY A 203 -29.25 -16.68 6.46
C GLY A 203 -29.75 -16.50 7.89
N GLU A 204 -29.10 -15.65 8.69
CA GLU A 204 -29.61 -15.27 10.01
C GLU A 204 -30.65 -14.17 9.84
N THR A 205 -31.86 -14.45 10.31
CA THR A 205 -32.98 -13.49 10.30
C THR A 205 -33.47 -13.33 11.72
N GLY A 206 -33.52 -12.10 12.20
CA GLY A 206 -33.86 -11.84 13.59
C GLY A 206 -34.43 -10.46 13.81
N VAL A 207 -34.96 -10.26 15.02
CA VAL A 207 -35.40 -8.96 15.51
C VAL A 207 -34.47 -8.58 16.64
N PRO A 208 -33.92 -7.35 16.69
CA PRO A 208 -33.01 -6.94 17.74
C PRO A 208 -33.66 -7.10 19.11
N VAL A 209 -32.87 -7.50 20.12
CA VAL A 209 -33.32 -7.65 21.50
C VAL A 209 -33.69 -6.30 22.10
N LYS A 210 -32.89 -5.25 21.83
CA LYS A 210 -33.24 -3.88 22.20
C LYS A 210 -33.05 -2.90 21.06
N VAL A 211 -33.95 -1.93 21.00
CA VAL A 211 -33.90 -0.80 20.06
C VAL A 211 -33.72 0.49 20.85
N PHE A 212 -32.65 1.21 20.58
CA PHE A 212 -32.39 2.53 21.14
C PHE A 212 -32.82 3.59 20.14
N VAL A 213 -33.69 4.51 20.54
CA VAL A 213 -34.11 5.62 19.67
C VAL A 213 -33.39 6.87 20.15
N LEU A 214 -32.64 7.49 19.25
CA LEU A 214 -31.91 8.73 19.52
C LEU A 214 -32.61 9.90 18.84
N ASP A 215 -32.56 11.06 19.49
CA ASP A 215 -32.98 12.32 18.89
C ASP A 215 -31.95 12.85 17.87
N SER A 216 -32.28 13.94 17.18
CA SER A 216 -31.41 14.60 16.21
C SER A 216 -30.07 15.10 16.78
N THR A 217 -29.94 15.20 18.10
CA THR A 217 -28.70 15.59 18.79
C THR A 217 -27.85 14.39 19.23
N GLY A 218 -28.35 13.17 18.99
CA GLY A 218 -27.70 11.92 19.39
C GLY A 218 -27.96 11.55 20.86
N LYS A 219 -28.90 12.21 21.53
CA LYS A 219 -29.29 11.87 22.90
C LYS A 219 -30.35 10.77 22.88
N LEU A 220 -30.23 9.83 23.81
CA LEU A 220 -31.22 8.76 23.98
C LEU A 220 -32.58 9.35 24.38
N ASP A 221 -33.58 9.13 23.52
CA ASP A 221 -34.98 9.48 23.78
C ASP A 221 -35.66 8.33 24.55
N ASN A 222 -35.64 7.12 23.97
CA ASN A 222 -36.27 5.95 24.58
C ASN A 222 -35.57 4.63 24.22
N THR A 223 -35.85 3.58 24.98
CA THR A 223 -35.34 2.22 24.75
C THR A 223 -36.49 1.22 24.73
N PHE A 224 -36.55 0.41 23.69
CA PHE A 224 -37.55 -0.62 23.48
C PHE A 224 -36.91 -2.00 23.58
N SER A 225 -37.63 -2.98 24.12
CA SER A 225 -37.13 -4.33 24.33
C SER A 225 -38.11 -5.34 23.79
N THR A 226 -37.71 -6.15 22.82
CA THR A 226 -38.61 -7.09 22.13
C THR A 226 -39.07 -8.24 23.02
N SER A 227 -38.36 -8.47 24.12
CA SER A 227 -38.73 -9.37 25.21
C SER A 227 -39.82 -8.83 26.15
N SER A 228 -40.23 -7.56 26.01
CA SER A 228 -41.30 -6.98 26.83
C SER A 228 -42.66 -7.60 26.50
N THR A 229 -43.48 -7.83 27.54
CA THR A 229 -44.86 -8.29 27.39
C THR A 229 -45.84 -7.16 27.06
N ASN A 230 -45.41 -5.90 27.20
CA ASN A 230 -46.22 -4.74 26.86
C ASN A 230 -45.93 -4.28 25.43
N LEU A 231 -46.95 -4.37 24.57
CA LEU A 231 -46.91 -4.01 23.14
C LEU A 231 -46.41 -2.57 22.89
N TYR A 232 -46.65 -1.64 23.82
CA TYR A 232 -46.21 -0.24 23.71
C TYR A 232 -44.71 -0.02 24.01
N THR A 233 -44.04 -1.04 24.56
CA THR A 233 -42.61 -1.00 24.90
C THR A 233 -41.80 -2.07 24.16
N GLN A 234 -42.50 -2.94 23.42
CA GLN A 234 -41.90 -4.04 22.68
C GLN A 234 -41.18 -3.55 21.44
N TYR A 235 -41.80 -2.62 20.72
CA TYR A 235 -41.28 -1.99 19.51
C TYR A 235 -41.37 -0.46 19.65
N PRO A 236 -40.51 0.30 18.95
CA PRO A 236 -40.66 1.75 18.82
C PRO A 236 -42.09 2.15 18.50
N ASN A 237 -42.76 2.78 19.46
CA ASN A 237 -44.15 3.21 19.34
C ASN A 237 -44.23 4.71 19.64
N TYR A 238 -44.55 5.49 18.60
CA TYR A 238 -44.63 6.94 18.65
C TYR A 238 -45.85 7.44 17.89
N THR A 239 -46.41 8.57 18.30
CA THR A 239 -47.32 9.30 17.41
C THR A 239 -46.53 9.88 16.24
N VAL A 240 -47.17 10.07 15.08
CA VAL A 240 -46.53 10.66 13.90
C VAL A 240 -45.90 12.02 14.23
N ALA A 241 -46.58 12.85 15.03
CA ALA A 241 -46.04 14.13 15.51
C ALA A 241 -44.77 13.95 16.36
N ALA A 242 -44.78 13.02 17.31
CA ALA A 242 -43.64 12.79 18.20
C ALA A 242 -42.46 12.19 17.44
N PHE A 243 -42.71 11.28 16.51
CA PHE A 243 -41.68 10.69 15.67
C PHE A 243 -41.05 11.73 14.74
N ALA A 244 -41.84 12.60 14.12
CA ALA A 244 -41.33 13.71 13.32
C ALA A 244 -40.44 14.64 14.15
N ALA A 245 -40.83 14.92 15.40
CA ALA A 245 -40.06 15.75 16.32
C ALA A 245 -38.67 15.18 16.67
N LEU A 246 -38.43 13.87 16.52
CA LEU A 246 -37.10 13.27 16.69
C LEU A 246 -36.09 13.82 15.69
N SER A 247 -36.54 14.32 14.52
CA SER A 247 -35.69 14.98 13.53
C SER A 247 -35.22 16.37 13.94
N GLY A 248 -35.73 16.92 15.06
CA GLY A 248 -35.51 18.27 15.53
C GLY A 248 -36.51 19.31 15.01
N TYR A 249 -37.42 18.90 14.11
CA TYR A 249 -38.45 19.75 13.52
C TYR A 249 -39.85 19.20 13.81
N THR A 250 -40.83 20.09 13.98
CA THR A 250 -42.24 19.70 14.09
C THR A 250 -42.97 19.96 12.77
N LEU A 251 -44.15 19.35 12.60
CA LEU A 251 -45.02 19.57 11.44
C LEU A 251 -45.38 21.05 11.24
N ASP A 252 -45.49 21.82 12.32
CA ASP A 252 -45.85 23.24 12.28
C ASP A 252 -44.63 24.17 12.21
N THR A 253 -43.42 23.62 12.08
CA THR A 253 -42.22 24.42 11.86
C THR A 253 -42.19 24.93 10.41
N GLU A 254 -41.78 26.19 10.22
CA GLU A 254 -41.61 26.80 8.89
C GLU A 254 -40.53 26.06 8.08
N ASN A 255 -40.84 25.75 6.82
CA ASN A 255 -39.90 25.20 5.87
C ASN A 255 -39.16 26.35 5.18
N SER A 256 -37.83 26.32 5.25
CA SER A 256 -36.94 27.39 4.75
C SER A 256 -36.75 27.34 3.23
N LEU A 257 -37.86 27.48 2.49
CA LEU A 257 -37.84 27.46 1.03
C LEU A 257 -37.03 28.62 0.45
N THR A 258 -36.39 28.37 -0.69
CA THR A 258 -35.79 29.44 -1.49
C THR A 258 -36.89 30.14 -2.29
N VAL A 259 -37.15 31.41 -1.98
CA VAL A 259 -38.17 32.23 -2.65
C VAL A 259 -37.53 33.42 -3.37
N SER A 260 -38.28 34.04 -4.27
CA SER A 260 -37.87 35.24 -5.00
C SER A 260 -37.73 36.45 -4.08
N ASP A 261 -36.85 37.38 -4.45
CA ASP A 261 -36.61 38.63 -3.71
C ASP A 261 -37.87 39.50 -3.56
N THR A 262 -38.88 39.26 -4.39
CA THR A 262 -40.18 39.96 -4.38
C THR A 262 -41.24 39.26 -3.55
N PHE A 263 -40.95 38.10 -2.95
CA PHE A 263 -41.90 37.36 -2.13
C PHE A 263 -42.14 38.08 -0.79
N THR A 264 -43.41 38.37 -0.49
CA THR A 264 -43.82 39.10 0.74
C THR A 264 -44.76 38.28 1.63
N GLY A 265 -44.92 36.99 1.37
CA GLY A 265 -45.78 36.09 2.14
C GLY A 265 -45.07 35.40 3.30
N ASN A 266 -45.80 34.60 4.07
CA ASN A 266 -45.21 33.67 5.03
C ASN A 266 -44.67 32.44 4.30
N LEU A 267 -43.56 31.89 4.79
CA LEU A 267 -43.05 30.61 4.32
C LEU A 267 -43.99 29.49 4.78
N PRO A 268 -44.17 28.43 3.97
CA PRO A 268 -45.08 27.34 4.32
C PRO A 268 -44.47 26.47 5.43
N VAL A 269 -45.33 25.85 6.23
CA VAL A 269 -44.90 24.88 7.24
C VAL A 269 -44.77 23.46 6.65
N TYR A 270 -44.01 22.61 7.33
CA TYR A 270 -43.82 21.21 6.95
C TYR A 270 -45.11 20.38 6.83
N ARG A 271 -46.18 20.75 7.55
CA ARG A 271 -47.50 20.14 7.41
C ARG A 271 -48.08 20.26 6.00
N LEU A 272 -47.75 21.36 5.30
CA LEU A 272 -48.20 21.64 3.94
C LEU A 272 -47.20 21.13 2.89
N THR A 273 -45.90 21.39 3.10
CA THR A 273 -44.86 20.99 2.14
C THR A 273 -44.54 19.49 2.19
N GLY A 274 -44.86 18.83 3.30
CA GLY A 274 -44.42 17.48 3.64
C GLY A 274 -43.03 17.45 4.29
N MET A 275 -42.76 16.36 5.01
CA MET A 275 -41.46 16.03 5.60
C MET A 275 -41.01 14.68 5.06
N GLU A 276 -39.80 14.61 4.54
CA GLU A 276 -39.14 13.36 4.17
C GLU A 276 -38.05 13.07 5.21
N LEU A 277 -38.25 12.01 5.98
CA LEU A 277 -37.41 11.62 7.08
C LEU A 277 -36.62 10.36 6.71
N SER A 278 -35.30 10.46 6.72
CA SER A 278 -34.41 9.31 6.69
C SER A 278 -34.36 8.70 8.07
N VAL A 279 -34.81 7.46 8.19
CA VAL A 279 -34.75 6.67 9.41
C VAL A 279 -33.61 5.67 9.24
N ASN A 280 -32.45 6.01 9.80
CA ASN A 280 -31.29 5.13 9.78
C ASN A 280 -31.31 4.22 11.00
N VAL A 281 -31.26 2.90 10.76
CA VAL A 281 -31.20 1.86 11.78
C VAL A 281 -29.85 1.17 11.71
N ASP A 282 -29.02 1.44 12.72
CA ASP A 282 -27.69 0.87 12.91
C ASP A 282 -27.80 -0.42 13.73
N PHE A 283 -27.52 -1.56 13.11
CA PHE A 283 -27.51 -2.85 13.79
C PHE A 283 -26.11 -3.20 14.29
N SER A 284 -26.04 -3.66 15.54
CA SER A 284 -24.81 -4.16 16.12
C SER A 284 -25.07 -5.20 17.21
N ASN A 285 -24.34 -6.31 17.11
CA ASN A 285 -24.32 -7.38 18.10
C ASN A 285 -22.96 -7.50 18.78
N PHE A 286 -22.05 -6.54 18.63
CA PHE A 286 -20.80 -6.51 19.37
C PHE A 286 -20.58 -5.12 19.97
N ARG A 287 -19.91 -5.08 21.12
CA ARG A 287 -19.76 -3.86 21.91
C ARG A 287 -18.35 -3.35 21.85
N ALA A 288 -18.20 -2.04 21.70
CA ALA A 288 -16.88 -1.44 21.80
C ALA A 288 -16.36 -1.59 23.25
N ILE A 289 -15.03 -1.66 23.41
CA ILE A 289 -14.39 -1.89 24.73
C ILE A 289 -14.84 -0.87 25.79
N ASN A 290 -15.22 0.34 25.38
CA ASN A 290 -15.67 1.41 26.26
C ASN A 290 -17.05 1.17 26.92
N GLU A 291 -17.84 0.20 26.44
CA GLU A 291 -19.17 -0.10 26.95
C GLU A 291 -19.18 -1.16 28.09
N TYR A 292 -18.00 -1.58 28.57
CA TYR A 292 -17.83 -2.47 29.75
C TYR A 292 -18.52 -3.85 29.67
N ASP A 293 -18.84 -4.36 28.48
CA ASP A 293 -19.31 -5.74 28.27
C ASP A 293 -18.99 -6.27 26.85
N PRO A 294 -17.70 -6.53 26.53
CA PRO A 294 -17.28 -6.89 25.17
C PRO A 294 -17.72 -8.29 24.72
N PHE A 295 -18.28 -9.08 25.62
CA PHE A 295 -18.72 -10.46 25.38
C PHE A 295 -20.26 -10.60 25.37
N ASN A 296 -20.98 -9.50 25.53
CA ASN A 296 -22.41 -9.49 25.26
C ASN A 296 -22.63 -9.35 23.75
N PHE A 297 -23.25 -10.38 23.18
CA PHE A 297 -23.57 -10.47 21.76
C PHE A 297 -25.07 -10.41 21.46
N ASP A 298 -25.84 -9.86 22.39
CA ASP A 298 -27.25 -9.56 22.16
C ASP A 298 -27.36 -8.64 20.94
N ASP A 299 -28.35 -8.90 20.08
CA ASP A 299 -28.58 -8.05 18.93
C ASP A 299 -29.23 -6.75 19.36
N HIS A 300 -28.69 -5.63 18.88
CA HIS A 300 -29.26 -4.32 19.16
C HIS A 300 -29.34 -3.48 17.91
N ALA A 301 -30.33 -2.59 17.91
CA ALA A 301 -30.50 -1.60 16.86
C ALA A 301 -30.51 -0.19 17.47
N THR A 302 -29.88 0.76 16.81
CA THR A 302 -29.95 2.18 17.16
C THR A 302 -30.62 2.91 16.01
N MET A 303 -31.78 3.50 16.26
CA MET A 303 -32.58 4.24 15.29
C MET A 303 -32.31 5.74 15.45
N THR A 304 -32.00 6.39 14.34
CA THR A 304 -31.80 7.83 14.23
C THR A 304 -32.67 8.38 13.12
N VAL A 305 -33.27 9.55 13.36
CA VAL A 305 -34.22 10.17 12.42
C VAL A 305 -33.66 11.51 11.96
N ARG A 306 -33.66 11.77 10.66
CA ARG A 306 -33.13 13.00 10.07
C ARG A 306 -33.99 13.51 8.93
N LEU A 307 -34.20 14.82 8.85
CA LEU A 307 -34.91 15.46 7.74
C LEU A 307 -34.02 15.52 6.48
N ILE A 308 -34.56 15.09 5.33
CA ILE A 308 -33.87 15.08 4.03
C ILE A 308 -34.24 16.31 3.20
N ASN A 309 -35.53 16.64 3.09
CA ASN A 309 -36.08 17.63 2.16
C ASN A 309 -36.12 19.07 2.70
N GLY A 310 -35.24 19.44 3.64
CA GLY A 310 -35.23 20.78 4.21
C GLY A 310 -35.03 21.84 3.11
N GLY A 311 -35.97 22.79 2.99
CA GLY A 311 -35.93 23.85 2.00
C GLY A 311 -36.61 23.54 0.66
N ASP A 312 -37.31 22.40 0.53
CA ASP A 312 -38.15 22.10 -0.64
C ASP A 312 -39.46 21.36 -0.28
N PHE A 313 -40.39 21.27 -1.24
CA PHE A 313 -41.60 20.45 -1.12
C PHE A 313 -41.28 18.97 -1.32
N VAL A 314 -41.96 18.10 -0.57
CA VAL A 314 -41.95 16.67 -0.90
C VAL A 314 -42.76 16.45 -2.17
N SER A 315 -42.29 15.52 -3.00
CA SER A 315 -42.98 15.09 -4.21
C SER A 315 -44.39 14.59 -3.86
N PRO A 316 -45.46 15.15 -4.46
CA PRO A 316 -46.82 14.72 -4.18
C PRO A 316 -47.08 13.31 -4.70
N GLU A 317 -47.90 12.57 -3.98
CA GLU A 317 -48.48 11.34 -4.50
C GLU A 317 -49.82 11.64 -5.18
N TYR A 318 -49.93 11.25 -6.45
CA TYR A 318 -51.14 11.46 -7.23
C TYR A 318 -52.07 10.24 -7.16
N LYS A 319 -53.31 10.44 -6.72
CA LYS A 319 -54.38 9.44 -6.80
C LYS A 319 -55.53 9.96 -7.64
N ASN A 320 -55.88 9.23 -8.70
CA ASN A 320 -57.03 9.55 -9.54
C ASN A 320 -58.22 8.67 -9.13
N VAL A 321 -59.36 9.29 -8.89
CA VAL A 321 -60.62 8.62 -8.55
C VAL A 321 -61.66 8.96 -9.59
N ASP A 322 -62.25 7.93 -10.20
CA ASP A 322 -63.32 8.09 -11.18
C ASP A 322 -64.69 8.02 -10.48
N PHE A 323 -65.55 9.02 -10.71
CA PHE A 323 -66.87 9.09 -10.07
C PHE A 323 -67.94 8.28 -10.82
N ASN A 324 -67.75 8.04 -12.11
CA ASN A 324 -68.66 7.26 -12.96
C ASN A 324 -67.90 6.16 -13.71
N PRO A 325 -67.72 4.96 -13.14
CA PRO A 325 -67.21 3.80 -13.88
C PRO A 325 -68.32 3.23 -14.77
N LEU A 326 -68.82 4.01 -15.73
CA LEU A 326 -69.79 3.54 -16.71
C LEU A 326 -69.04 2.89 -17.87
N SER A 327 -68.81 1.59 -17.73
CA SER A 327 -68.12 0.70 -18.68
C SER A 327 -66.61 0.94 -18.85
N ALA A 328 -65.91 0.01 -19.52
CA ALA A 328 -64.46 0.04 -19.77
C ALA A 328 -63.99 1.19 -20.68
N GLU A 329 -64.86 2.17 -20.93
CA GLU A 329 -64.68 3.29 -21.83
C GLU A 329 -64.80 4.60 -21.02
N ALA A 330 -63.64 5.20 -20.73
CA ALA A 330 -63.40 6.56 -20.24
C ALA A 330 -64.39 7.14 -19.21
N ALA A 331 -63.91 7.32 -17.96
CA ALA A 331 -64.64 8.03 -16.93
C ALA A 331 -65.03 9.46 -17.36
N THR A 332 -66.30 9.81 -17.16
CA THR A 332 -66.87 11.11 -17.55
C THR A 332 -66.66 12.20 -16.49
N ALA A 333 -66.31 11.81 -15.27
CA ALA A 333 -65.96 12.72 -14.19
C ALA A 333 -65.09 11.99 -13.17
N GLY A 334 -64.22 12.73 -12.51
CA GLY A 334 -63.36 12.22 -11.46
C GLY A 334 -62.71 13.33 -10.66
N ALA A 335 -61.81 12.93 -9.76
CA ALA A 335 -60.96 13.82 -9.00
C ALA A 335 -59.53 13.32 -9.00
N THR A 336 -58.60 14.25 -9.14
CA THR A 336 -57.18 14.01 -8.91
C THR A 336 -56.84 14.56 -7.54
N TYR A 337 -56.29 13.72 -6.68
CA TYR A 337 -55.80 14.07 -5.37
C TYR A 337 -54.28 14.11 -5.39
N GLU A 338 -53.70 15.20 -4.91
CA GLU A 338 -52.28 15.35 -4.59
C GLU A 338 -52.10 15.24 -3.09
N PHE A 339 -51.47 14.17 -2.63
CA PHE A 339 -51.19 13.98 -1.21
C PHE A 339 -49.76 14.37 -0.88
N ARG A 340 -49.57 15.05 0.27
CA ARG A 340 -48.29 15.37 0.87
C ARG A 340 -48.36 15.13 2.38
N GLY A 341 -47.23 14.78 2.99
CA GLY A 341 -47.17 14.60 4.43
C GLY A 341 -45.82 14.09 4.89
N VAL A 342 -45.82 13.25 5.92
CA VAL A 342 -44.62 12.64 6.47
C VAL A 342 -44.30 11.37 5.70
N TYR A 343 -43.13 11.33 5.07
CA TYR A 343 -42.56 10.19 4.37
C TYR A 343 -41.37 9.70 5.17
N LEU A 344 -41.34 8.41 5.47
CA LEU A 344 -40.26 7.73 6.17
C LEU A 344 -39.54 6.86 5.16
N ASP A 345 -38.25 7.10 4.99
CA ASP A 345 -37.35 6.28 4.19
C ASP A 345 -36.43 5.49 5.12
N PHE A 346 -36.48 4.16 5.06
CA PHE A 346 -35.73 3.30 5.98
C PHE A 346 -34.38 2.91 5.39
N GLN A 347 -33.33 3.12 6.18
CA GLN A 347 -31.97 2.79 5.76
C GLN A 347 -31.28 1.89 6.79
N SER A 348 -30.73 0.78 6.33
CA SER A 348 -29.87 -0.07 7.15
C SER A 348 -28.47 0.53 7.25
N SER A 349 -27.88 0.50 8.44
CA SER A 349 -26.45 0.67 8.67
C SER A 349 -25.95 -0.26 9.77
N GLY A 350 -24.68 -0.13 10.14
CA GLY A 350 -24.08 -0.97 11.17
C GLY A 350 -23.41 -2.23 10.64
N LEU A 351 -23.00 -3.06 11.60
CA LEU A 351 -22.27 -4.30 11.36
C LEU A 351 -22.74 -5.37 12.34
N MET A 352 -23.14 -6.51 11.80
CA MET A 352 -23.40 -7.72 12.57
C MET A 352 -22.26 -8.70 12.40
N GLY A 353 -21.83 -9.31 13.49
CA GLY A 353 -20.70 -10.22 13.55
C GLY A 353 -21.10 -11.61 14.01
N VAL A 354 -20.74 -12.64 13.26
CA VAL A 354 -20.83 -14.03 13.72
C VAL A 354 -19.43 -14.59 13.96
N PHE A 355 -19.28 -15.46 14.95
CA PHE A 355 -18.00 -16.13 15.18
C PHE A 355 -17.60 -16.98 13.96
N ASP A 356 -16.42 -16.72 13.40
CA ASP A 356 -15.87 -17.49 12.28
C ASP A 356 -14.43 -17.91 12.56
N TRP A 357 -14.18 -19.22 12.51
CA TRP A 357 -12.87 -19.80 12.77
C TRP A 357 -11.84 -19.39 11.71
N TYR A 358 -12.26 -19.18 10.45
CA TYR A 358 -11.34 -18.80 9.38
C TYR A 358 -10.83 -17.37 9.61
N THR A 359 -11.76 -16.45 9.88
CA THR A 359 -11.46 -15.05 10.20
C THR A 359 -10.57 -14.95 11.46
N MET A 360 -10.84 -15.75 12.49
CA MET A 360 -9.96 -15.85 13.66
C MET A 360 -8.54 -16.30 13.31
N ILE A 361 -8.37 -17.34 12.48
CA ILE A 361 -7.05 -17.83 12.08
C ILE A 361 -6.30 -16.77 11.26
N VAL A 362 -6.98 -16.09 10.33
CA VAL A 362 -6.38 -15.01 9.55
C VAL A 362 -5.92 -13.86 10.47
N ALA A 363 -6.73 -13.48 11.45
CA ALA A 363 -6.35 -12.48 12.45
C ALA A 363 -5.13 -12.93 13.26
N ILE A 364 -5.09 -14.18 13.71
CA ILE A 364 -3.94 -14.76 14.45
C ILE A 364 -2.68 -14.79 13.58
N ILE A 365 -2.78 -15.19 12.32
CA ILE A 365 -1.66 -15.18 11.36
C ILE A 365 -1.13 -13.76 11.18
N ALA A 366 -2.01 -12.77 11.01
CA ALA A 366 -1.61 -11.36 10.93
C ALA A 366 -0.85 -10.91 12.18
N CYS A 367 -1.27 -11.36 13.37
CA CYS A 367 -0.57 -11.08 14.62
C CYS A 367 0.83 -11.74 14.68
N PHE A 368 0.98 -12.97 14.17
CA PHE A 368 2.28 -13.62 14.05
C PHE A 368 3.21 -12.94 13.04
N VAL A 369 2.67 -12.38 11.96
CA VAL A 369 3.46 -11.58 11.01
C VAL A 369 3.97 -10.30 11.67
N LEU A 370 3.16 -9.63 12.51
CA LEU A 370 3.60 -8.46 13.27
C LEU A 370 4.76 -8.78 14.23
N ILE A 371 4.79 -9.97 14.81
CA ILE A 371 5.92 -10.46 15.61
C ILE A 371 7.21 -10.51 14.77
N GLY A 372 7.13 -10.86 13.49
CA GLY A 372 8.28 -10.84 12.57
C GLY A 372 8.81 -9.43 12.30
N ILE A 373 8.00 -8.39 12.43
CA ILE A 373 8.47 -7.00 12.33
C ILE A 373 9.39 -6.66 13.50
N ALA A 374 9.15 -7.23 14.68
CA ALA A 374 10.00 -7.01 15.86
C ALA A 374 11.47 -7.34 15.61
N THR A 375 11.73 -8.45 14.92
CA THR A 375 13.10 -8.87 14.61
C THR A 375 13.76 -7.93 13.62
N SER A 376 13.01 -7.44 12.62
CA SER A 376 13.54 -6.44 11.67
C SER A 376 13.94 -5.12 12.34
N VAL A 377 13.14 -4.66 13.31
CA VAL A 377 13.46 -3.46 14.10
C VAL A 377 14.69 -3.71 14.98
N MET A 378 14.79 -4.90 15.60
CA MET A 378 15.96 -5.29 16.38
C MET A 378 17.21 -5.46 15.53
N ASP A 379 17.09 -5.84 14.27
CA ASP A 379 18.22 -5.94 13.35
C ASP A 379 18.84 -4.57 13.05
N VAL A 380 17.99 -3.56 12.84
CA VAL A 380 18.44 -2.17 12.65
C VAL A 380 19.06 -1.64 13.94
N LEU A 381 18.39 -1.80 15.09
CA LEU A 381 18.92 -1.35 16.38
C LEU A 381 20.22 -2.08 16.76
N GLY A 382 20.30 -3.38 16.48
CA GLY A 382 21.49 -4.19 16.72
C GLY A 382 22.69 -3.70 15.92
N ALA A 383 22.48 -3.29 14.66
CA ALA A 383 23.55 -2.74 13.82
C ALA A 383 24.10 -1.39 14.32
N PHE A 384 23.34 -0.63 15.12
CA PHE A 384 23.79 0.64 15.70
C PHE A 384 24.37 0.49 17.12
N VAL A 385 23.88 -0.48 17.89
CA VAL A 385 24.22 -0.61 19.32
C VAL A 385 25.33 -1.64 19.56
N TYR A 386 25.47 -2.64 18.70
CA TYR A 386 26.40 -3.75 18.89
C TYR A 386 27.46 -3.78 17.78
N ASP A 387 28.71 -3.45 18.13
CA ASP A 387 29.82 -3.29 17.18
C ASP A 387 30.17 -4.58 16.41
N SER A 388 29.95 -5.76 17.02
CA SER A 388 30.19 -7.07 16.38
C SER A 388 28.97 -7.59 15.59
N PHE A 389 27.83 -6.88 15.60
CA PHE A 389 26.58 -7.37 15.02
C PHE A 389 26.70 -7.77 13.55
N LYS A 390 27.41 -6.93 12.78
CA LYS A 390 27.57 -7.14 11.33
C LYS A 390 28.47 -8.34 11.04
N ASN A 391 29.52 -8.53 11.82
CA ASN A 391 30.48 -9.63 11.65
C ASN A 391 29.86 -10.97 12.05
N ASP A 392 29.00 -10.98 13.08
CA ASP A 392 28.37 -12.21 13.54
C ASP A 392 27.19 -12.63 12.65
N LYS A 393 26.52 -11.67 11.98
CA LYS A 393 25.31 -11.92 11.18
C LYS A 393 25.57 -12.11 9.68
N TYR A 394 26.50 -11.35 9.09
CA TYR A 394 26.76 -11.38 7.66
C TYR A 394 28.09 -12.10 7.38
N GLU A 395 28.05 -13.15 6.57
CA GLU A 395 29.25 -13.79 6.03
C GLU A 395 29.68 -13.03 4.76
N ASP A 396 30.97 -12.68 4.64
CA ASP A 396 31.50 -11.99 3.46
C ASP A 396 31.77 -13.02 2.35
N ASP A 397 30.85 -13.11 1.37
CA ASP A 397 30.86 -14.12 0.31
C ASP A 397 32.12 -14.06 -0.59
N GLY A 398 32.85 -12.94 -0.58
CA GLY A 398 34.08 -12.77 -1.35
C GLY A 398 35.23 -13.69 -0.89
N GLU A 399 35.39 -13.88 0.42
CA GLU A 399 36.42 -14.78 0.95
C GLU A 399 36.06 -16.25 0.72
N ARG A 400 34.76 -16.58 0.77
CA ARG A 400 34.26 -17.93 0.53
C ARG A 400 34.45 -18.36 -0.92
N GLN A 401 34.12 -17.53 -1.90
CA GLN A 401 34.37 -17.82 -3.31
C GLN A 401 35.86 -18.02 -3.59
N HIS A 402 36.73 -17.23 -2.97
CA HIS A 402 38.17 -17.37 -3.11
C HIS A 402 38.69 -18.68 -2.50
N ILE A 403 38.18 -19.09 -1.34
CA ILE A 403 38.55 -20.36 -0.69
C ILE A 403 38.00 -21.56 -1.47
N GLU A 404 36.77 -21.50 -1.97
CA GLU A 404 36.20 -22.56 -2.82
C GLU A 404 36.98 -22.68 -4.15
N HIS A 405 37.38 -21.57 -4.77
CA HIS A 405 38.29 -21.58 -5.92
C HIS A 405 39.68 -22.12 -5.59
N MET A 406 40.21 -21.83 -4.40
CA MET A 406 41.51 -22.33 -3.95
C MET A 406 41.48 -23.83 -3.67
N ILE A 407 40.38 -24.35 -3.12
CA ILE A 407 40.17 -25.78 -2.90
C ILE A 407 39.98 -26.51 -4.23
N LEU A 408 39.20 -25.97 -5.16
CA LEU A 408 39.04 -26.52 -6.51
C LEU A 408 40.36 -26.54 -7.28
N ASN A 409 41.20 -25.51 -7.14
CA ASN A 409 42.54 -25.48 -7.72
C ASN A 409 43.51 -26.45 -7.01
N MET A 410 43.36 -26.68 -5.71
CA MET A 410 44.12 -27.69 -4.95
C MET A 410 43.76 -29.12 -5.35
N GLU A 411 42.48 -29.41 -5.58
CA GLU A 411 42.02 -30.74 -6.02
C GLU A 411 42.36 -31.04 -7.48
N THR A 412 42.50 -30.03 -8.33
CA THR A 412 42.79 -30.21 -9.76
C THR A 412 44.28 -30.24 -10.10
N ASN A 413 45.13 -29.46 -9.41
CA ASN A 413 46.53 -29.28 -9.83
C ASN A 413 47.61 -29.80 -8.86
N GLY A 414 47.27 -30.21 -7.63
CA GLY A 414 48.26 -30.65 -6.63
C GLY A 414 49.19 -29.51 -6.15
N VAL A 415 49.74 -29.65 -4.94
CA VAL A 415 50.60 -28.61 -4.34
C VAL A 415 51.93 -28.45 -5.10
N PRO A 416 52.45 -27.21 -5.28
CA PRO A 416 53.67 -26.94 -6.04
C PRO A 416 54.91 -27.00 -5.12
N PHE A 417 54.96 -27.94 -4.18
CA PHE A 417 56.15 -28.15 -3.37
C PHE A 417 56.78 -29.47 -3.76
N ARG A 418 57.97 -29.42 -4.35
CA ARG A 418 58.83 -30.60 -4.50
C ARG A 418 59.61 -30.79 -3.21
N HIS A 419 59.92 -32.05 -2.89
CA HIS A 419 60.61 -32.43 -1.65
C HIS A 419 62.05 -31.85 -1.54
N ASP A 420 62.54 -31.17 -2.58
CA ASP A 420 63.91 -30.68 -2.74
C ASP A 420 64.09 -29.16 -2.59
N ASP A 421 63.02 -28.37 -2.40
CA ASP A 421 63.13 -26.89 -2.35
C ASP A 421 63.72 -26.36 -1.01
N PHE A 422 64.08 -27.24 -0.08
CA PHE A 422 64.85 -26.93 1.12
C PHE A 422 66.13 -27.75 1.20
N GLN A 423 67.09 -27.51 0.30
CA GLN A 423 68.46 -27.97 0.50
C GLN A 423 69.27 -26.90 1.25
N VAL A 424 69.54 -27.19 2.53
CA VAL A 424 70.51 -26.46 3.35
C VAL A 424 71.90 -26.67 2.75
N MET A 425 72.61 -25.59 2.38
CA MET A 425 74.00 -25.69 1.92
C MET A 425 74.84 -26.43 2.99
N PRO A 426 75.58 -27.49 2.63
CA PRO A 426 76.34 -28.24 3.61
C PRO A 426 77.51 -27.37 4.12
N ASN A 427 77.64 -27.32 5.45
CA ASN A 427 78.72 -26.69 6.24
C ASN A 427 78.64 -25.19 6.59
N VAL A 428 77.45 -24.57 6.60
CA VAL A 428 77.28 -23.24 7.24
C VAL A 428 76.36 -23.36 8.44
N SER A 429 76.79 -22.85 9.60
CA SER A 429 75.96 -22.82 10.80
C SER A 429 74.76 -21.88 10.59
N ILE A 430 73.55 -22.31 10.98
CA ILE A 430 72.30 -21.55 10.80
C ILE A 430 72.39 -20.14 11.41
N ARG A 431 73.20 -19.97 12.47
CA ARG A 431 73.44 -18.67 13.10
C ARG A 431 74.28 -17.73 12.24
N ASP A 432 75.25 -18.23 11.48
CA ASP A 432 76.06 -17.39 10.61
C ASP A 432 75.29 -16.97 9.36
N PHE A 433 74.43 -17.85 8.85
CA PHE A 433 73.52 -17.51 7.75
C PHE A 433 72.52 -16.40 8.14
N LEU A 434 71.93 -16.50 9.33
CA LEU A 434 71.02 -15.46 9.84
C LEU A 434 71.72 -14.12 10.07
N LYS A 435 72.99 -14.14 10.52
CA LYS A 435 73.78 -12.91 10.71
C LYS A 435 74.17 -12.25 9.39
N VAL A 436 74.46 -13.02 8.35
CA VAL A 436 74.75 -12.48 7.02
C VAL A 436 73.51 -11.80 6.42
N LEU A 437 72.35 -12.46 6.50
CA LEU A 437 71.07 -11.89 6.05
C LEU A 437 70.73 -10.59 6.78
N GLN A 438 70.92 -10.56 8.10
CA GLN A 438 70.61 -9.37 8.89
C GLN A 438 71.57 -8.21 8.59
N ARG A 439 72.83 -8.51 8.27
CA ARG A 439 73.84 -7.50 7.88
C ARG A 439 73.56 -6.91 6.49
N ASP A 440 73.07 -7.72 5.56
CA ASP A 440 72.77 -7.27 4.20
C ASP A 440 71.50 -6.44 4.14
N ILE A 441 70.48 -6.76 4.94
CA ILE A 441 69.25 -5.96 5.05
C ILE A 441 69.54 -4.53 5.57
N VAL A 442 70.41 -4.39 6.58
CA VAL A 442 70.77 -3.09 7.16
C VAL A 442 71.67 -2.25 6.21
N LYS A 443 72.56 -2.91 5.45
CA LYS A 443 73.36 -2.22 4.44
C LYS A 443 72.52 -1.71 3.26
N LEU A 444 71.51 -2.48 2.84
CA LEU A 444 70.61 -2.07 1.77
C LEU A 444 69.70 -0.91 2.17
N SER A 445 69.22 -0.85 3.42
CA SER A 445 68.34 0.25 3.85
C SER A 445 69.10 1.58 3.99
N THR A 446 70.36 1.55 4.41
CA THR A 446 71.19 2.76 4.56
C THR A 446 71.66 3.31 3.22
N LEU A 447 71.90 2.46 2.22
CA LEU A 447 72.28 2.88 0.87
C LEU A 447 71.10 3.51 0.10
N ALA A 448 69.88 3.00 0.30
CA ALA A 448 68.67 3.55 -0.30
C ALA A 448 68.36 4.99 0.16
N HIS A 449 68.58 5.30 1.44
CA HIS A 449 68.34 6.64 1.98
C HIS A 449 69.35 7.69 1.50
N HIS A 450 70.62 7.34 1.30
CA HIS A 450 71.62 8.28 0.79
C HIS A 450 71.47 8.61 -0.69
N MET A 451 71.02 7.65 -1.51
CA MET A 451 70.78 7.90 -2.94
C MET A 451 69.55 8.78 -3.19
N SER A 452 68.51 8.67 -2.34
CA SER A 452 67.29 9.49 -2.43
C SER A 452 67.57 10.99 -2.23
N ARG A 453 68.48 11.35 -1.31
CA ARG A 453 68.79 12.75 -0.97
C ARG A 453 69.61 13.49 -2.03
N ASP A 454 70.49 12.79 -2.76
CA ASP A 454 71.31 13.40 -3.80
C ASP A 454 70.58 13.49 -5.16
N LEU A 455 69.56 12.65 -5.37
CA LEU A 455 68.70 12.69 -6.57
C LEU A 455 67.62 13.78 -6.51
N SER A 456 67.15 14.16 -5.30
CA SER A 456 66.17 15.24 -5.13
C SER A 456 66.75 16.64 -5.43
N ALA A 457 68.06 16.83 -5.26
CA ALA A 457 68.74 18.09 -5.58
C ALA A 457 69.01 18.29 -7.09
N ALA A 458 68.91 17.23 -7.91
CA ALA A 458 69.20 17.26 -9.35
C ALA A 458 67.94 17.44 -10.23
N GLY A 459 66.76 17.61 -9.63
CA GLY A 459 65.50 17.79 -10.36
C GLY A 459 65.31 19.20 -10.92
N LEU A 460 65.71 19.45 -12.17
CA LEU A 460 65.07 20.48 -13.00
C LEU A 460 65.32 20.23 -14.50
N ASN A 461 64.26 19.87 -15.22
CA ASN A 461 64.07 20.03 -16.68
C ASN A 461 65.16 19.47 -17.61
N ARG A 462 64.98 18.26 -18.19
CA ARG A 462 65.67 17.95 -19.46
C ARG A 462 65.17 16.86 -20.41
N HIS A 463 64.06 16.13 -20.16
CA HIS A 463 63.66 15.07 -21.10
C HIS A 463 62.23 15.14 -21.68
N THR A 464 61.49 16.22 -21.42
CA THR A 464 60.19 16.51 -22.08
C THR A 464 60.31 17.14 -23.48
N MET A 465 61.49 17.12 -24.12
CA MET A 465 61.67 17.67 -25.47
C MET A 465 62.54 16.78 -26.35
N GLU A 466 62.11 15.55 -26.65
CA GLU A 466 62.67 14.82 -27.80
C GLU A 466 61.76 13.67 -28.30
N ILE A 467 60.44 13.88 -28.39
CA ILE A 467 59.53 12.95 -29.11
C ILE A 467 58.52 13.75 -29.94
N ALA A 468 59.02 14.70 -30.74
CA ALA A 468 58.22 15.38 -31.77
C ALA A 468 58.65 15.01 -33.20
N GLN A 469 59.58 14.06 -33.36
CA GLN A 469 60.02 13.58 -34.67
C GLN A 469 60.33 12.07 -34.62
N ILE A 470 59.30 11.23 -34.57
CA ILE A 470 59.43 9.86 -35.06
C ILE A 470 58.33 9.67 -36.11
N ASP A 471 58.79 9.56 -37.35
CA ASP A 471 58.03 9.44 -38.58
C ASP A 471 57.09 8.21 -38.53
N ALA A 472 55.78 8.45 -38.64
CA ALA A 472 54.71 7.45 -38.50
C ALA A 472 54.64 6.43 -39.66
N SER A 473 55.66 6.39 -40.53
CA SER A 473 55.75 5.49 -41.68
C SER A 473 56.69 4.28 -41.48
N ALA A 474 57.39 4.18 -40.34
CA ALA A 474 58.38 3.12 -40.08
C ALA A 474 57.97 2.01 -39.07
N VAL A 475 56.79 2.06 -38.44
CA VAL A 475 56.44 1.15 -37.32
C VAL A 475 55.70 -0.12 -37.77
N LYS A 476 56.21 -0.82 -38.80
CA LYS A 476 55.63 -2.11 -39.24
C LYS A 476 56.42 -3.36 -38.81
N ALA A 477 57.42 -3.24 -37.93
CA ALA A 477 58.26 -4.38 -37.56
C ALA A 477 58.67 -4.51 -36.07
N ALA A 478 58.33 -3.57 -35.19
CA ALA A 478 58.65 -3.69 -33.75
C ALA A 478 57.38 -4.01 -32.94
N ARG A 479 57.33 -5.20 -32.35
CA ARG A 479 56.38 -5.53 -31.26
C ARG A 479 57.12 -5.38 -29.94
N PHE A 480 56.48 -4.82 -28.93
CA PHE A 480 57.03 -4.69 -27.58
C PHE A 480 56.32 -5.64 -26.63
N VAL A 481 57.10 -6.28 -25.76
CA VAL A 481 56.59 -7.00 -24.60
C VAL A 481 56.59 -6.03 -23.41
N CYS A 482 55.40 -5.63 -22.99
CA CYS A 482 55.20 -4.69 -21.88
C CYS A 482 54.94 -5.45 -20.58
N VAL A 483 55.65 -5.09 -19.51
CA VAL A 483 55.64 -5.77 -18.22
C VAL A 483 55.64 -4.75 -17.09
N LEU A 484 54.88 -5.03 -16.03
CA LEU A 484 55.01 -4.35 -14.74
C LEU A 484 55.79 -5.24 -13.78
N ILE A 485 56.88 -4.71 -13.25
CA ILE A 485 57.70 -5.39 -12.25
C ILE A 485 57.19 -4.98 -10.88
N GLY A 486 56.63 -5.94 -10.14
CA GLY A 486 56.15 -5.75 -8.78
C GLY A 486 57.31 -5.61 -7.77
N PRO A 487 56.99 -5.20 -6.53
CA PRO A 487 57.97 -5.04 -5.45
C PRO A 487 58.64 -6.37 -5.03
N ASP A 488 57.99 -7.51 -5.26
CA ASP A 488 58.56 -8.85 -5.09
C ASP A 488 59.41 -9.31 -6.31
N ARG A 489 59.60 -8.43 -7.29
CA ARG A 489 60.21 -8.69 -8.61
C ARG A 489 59.41 -9.63 -9.52
N SER A 490 58.17 -9.94 -9.19
CA SER A 490 57.31 -10.68 -10.12
C SER A 490 56.97 -9.82 -11.32
N GLU A 491 56.96 -10.46 -12.49
CA GLU A 491 56.68 -9.82 -13.77
C GLU A 491 55.22 -10.02 -14.14
N LEU A 492 54.48 -8.91 -14.26
CA LEU A 492 53.08 -8.88 -14.66
C LEU A 492 52.99 -8.45 -16.13
N PHE A 493 52.65 -9.39 -17.00
CA PHE A 493 52.57 -9.15 -18.44
C PHE A 493 51.31 -8.37 -18.80
N LEU A 494 51.49 -7.20 -19.42
CA LEU A 494 50.41 -6.36 -19.87
C LEU A 494 49.96 -6.78 -21.26
N THR A 495 48.66 -7.06 -21.41
CA THR A 495 48.04 -7.29 -22.72
C THR A 495 47.60 -5.95 -23.32
N GLY A 496 47.37 -5.92 -24.64
CA GLY A 496 46.94 -4.70 -25.34
C GLY A 496 45.54 -4.16 -24.98
N GLY A 497 44.89 -4.75 -23.98
CA GLY A 497 43.58 -4.33 -23.48
C GLY A 497 43.66 -3.83 -22.04
N PRO A 498 42.59 -3.22 -21.51
CA PRO A 498 42.56 -2.70 -20.14
C PRO A 498 42.70 -3.83 -19.12
N GLN A 499 43.68 -3.69 -18.24
CA GLN A 499 43.93 -4.59 -17.10
C GLN A 499 43.87 -3.80 -15.80
N THR A 500 43.16 -4.33 -14.81
CA THR A 500 43.06 -3.72 -13.49
C THR A 500 44.12 -4.30 -12.55
N LEU A 501 44.85 -3.42 -11.87
CA LEU A 501 45.84 -3.75 -10.86
C LEU A 501 45.29 -3.44 -9.48
N GLY A 502 45.52 -4.34 -8.53
CA GLY A 502 45.09 -4.19 -7.15
C GLY A 502 45.71 -5.25 -6.25
N ARG A 503 45.17 -5.42 -5.04
CA ARG A 503 45.64 -6.43 -4.06
C ARG A 503 45.75 -7.82 -4.69
N GLY A 504 46.84 -8.53 -4.42
CA GLY A 504 47.14 -9.86 -4.97
C GLY A 504 48.07 -9.85 -6.20
N HIS A 505 48.28 -8.70 -6.82
CA HIS A 505 49.23 -8.54 -7.93
C HIS A 505 50.62 -8.17 -7.40
N GLY A 506 51.69 -8.65 -8.02
CA GLY A 506 53.05 -8.24 -7.62
C GLY A 506 53.49 -8.68 -6.22
N GLY A 507 52.92 -9.76 -5.68
CA GLY A 507 53.17 -10.21 -4.29
C GLY A 507 52.55 -9.31 -3.21
N MET A 508 51.62 -8.42 -3.57
CA MET A 508 51.00 -7.48 -2.64
C MET A 508 49.85 -8.11 -1.84
N HIS A 509 50.09 -8.33 -0.55
CA HIS A 509 49.12 -8.95 0.36
C HIS A 509 48.49 -7.98 1.39
N SER A 510 48.99 -6.74 1.47
CA SER A 510 48.52 -5.72 2.43
C SER A 510 47.01 -5.51 2.33
N LYS A 511 46.31 -5.60 3.47
CA LYS A 511 44.87 -5.33 3.56
C LYS A 511 44.53 -3.87 3.23
N LYS A 512 45.47 -2.93 3.41
CA LYS A 512 45.28 -1.51 3.06
C LYS A 512 44.99 -1.29 1.57
N ILE A 513 45.45 -2.21 0.71
CA ILE A 513 45.34 -2.14 -0.76
C ILE A 513 44.01 -2.74 -1.25
N SER A 514 43.19 -3.39 -0.41
CA SER A 514 42.01 -4.15 -0.85
C SER A 514 40.91 -3.32 -1.54
N HIS A 515 40.90 -2.00 -1.32
CA HIS A 515 39.93 -1.06 -1.91
C HIS A 515 40.58 -0.10 -2.91
N LYS A 516 41.69 -0.50 -3.55
CA LYS A 516 42.45 0.31 -4.51
C LYS A 516 42.61 -0.45 -5.81
N GLN A 517 42.20 0.18 -6.91
CA GLN A 517 42.40 -0.37 -8.23
C GLN A 517 42.81 0.71 -9.20
N LEU A 518 43.63 0.34 -10.17
CA LEU A 518 44.12 1.21 -11.22
C LEU A 518 44.05 0.46 -12.55
N SER A 519 43.67 1.15 -13.63
CA SER A 519 43.58 0.54 -14.95
C SER A 519 44.84 0.86 -15.77
N VAL A 520 45.44 -0.16 -16.39
CA VAL A 520 46.60 -0.02 -17.28
C VAL A 520 46.29 -0.65 -18.64
N ILE A 521 46.57 0.08 -19.72
CA ILE A 521 46.41 -0.36 -21.10
C ILE A 521 47.76 -0.22 -21.80
N ALA A 522 48.42 -1.33 -22.14
CA ALA A 522 49.69 -1.28 -22.86
C ALA A 522 49.50 -1.17 -24.38
N ASN A 523 50.23 -0.28 -25.04
CA ASN A 523 50.34 -0.26 -26.49
C ASN A 523 51.58 -1.05 -26.91
N THR A 524 51.36 -2.30 -27.33
CA THR A 524 52.42 -3.24 -27.73
C THR A 524 53.10 -2.87 -29.07
N HIS A 525 52.65 -1.83 -29.76
CA HIS A 525 53.29 -1.32 -30.97
C HIS A 525 54.21 -0.13 -30.70
N THR A 526 53.96 0.66 -29.65
CA THR A 526 54.78 1.83 -29.30
C THR A 526 55.67 1.60 -28.08
N GLY A 527 55.39 0.58 -27.26
CA GLY A 527 56.12 0.31 -26.02
C GLY A 527 55.75 1.24 -24.87
N ALA A 528 54.67 2.02 -25.01
CA ALA A 528 54.10 2.87 -23.98
C ALA A 528 52.85 2.22 -23.36
N ALA A 529 52.41 2.69 -22.19
CA ALA A 529 51.14 2.28 -21.61
C ALA A 529 50.33 3.48 -21.09
N LEU A 530 49.01 3.40 -21.17
CA LEU A 530 48.11 4.39 -20.61
C LEU A 530 47.64 3.93 -19.23
N VAL A 531 47.70 4.83 -18.26
CA VAL A 531 47.32 4.57 -16.87
C VAL A 531 46.18 5.49 -16.46
N ARG A 532 45.16 4.91 -15.82
CA ARG A 532 43.98 5.65 -15.35
C ARG A 532 43.58 5.27 -13.93
N GLY A 533 43.34 6.28 -13.09
CA GLY A 533 42.79 6.10 -11.75
C GLY A 533 41.32 5.66 -11.77
N LEU A 534 40.92 4.78 -10.84
CA LEU A 534 39.53 4.37 -10.65
C LEU A 534 38.92 5.05 -9.40
N PRO A 535 37.61 5.31 -9.37
CA PRO A 535 36.95 6.01 -8.28
C PRO A 535 36.99 5.19 -6.99
N THR A 536 37.97 5.47 -6.12
CA THR A 536 38.13 4.81 -4.82
C THR A 536 38.52 5.82 -3.72
N LYS A 537 38.30 5.46 -2.46
CA LYS A 537 38.37 6.35 -1.27
C LYS A 537 39.72 7.07 -0.98
N ASN A 538 40.80 6.70 -1.66
CA ASN A 538 42.19 7.17 -1.49
C ASN A 538 42.82 7.17 -2.90
N CYS A 539 43.78 8.06 -3.15
CA CYS A 539 44.41 8.24 -4.45
C CYS A 539 45.51 7.19 -4.72
N SER A 540 45.61 6.78 -5.98
CA SER A 540 46.79 6.13 -6.54
C SER A 540 47.59 7.17 -7.32
N GLY A 541 48.83 6.87 -7.68
CA GLY A 541 49.67 7.85 -8.36
C GLY A 541 50.77 7.27 -9.22
N VAL A 542 51.44 8.15 -9.96
CA VAL A 542 52.51 7.80 -10.90
C VAL A 542 53.71 8.70 -10.63
N ALA A 543 54.91 8.15 -10.78
CA ALA A 543 56.16 8.88 -10.78
C ALA A 543 56.82 8.70 -12.16
N LEU A 544 56.79 9.77 -12.96
CA LEU A 544 57.34 9.81 -14.32
C LEU A 544 58.85 10.03 -14.26
N GLY A 545 59.63 9.18 -14.93
CA GLY A 545 61.09 9.23 -14.99
C GLY A 545 61.78 9.12 -13.62
N GLY A 546 61.10 8.56 -12.61
CA GLY A 546 61.57 8.56 -11.22
C GLY A 546 61.42 9.92 -10.50
N GLY A 547 60.61 10.83 -11.04
CA GLY A 547 60.28 12.13 -10.44
C GLY A 547 59.30 12.04 -9.26
N PRO A 548 58.80 13.19 -8.76
CA PRO A 548 57.88 13.21 -7.62
C PRO A 548 56.57 12.49 -7.94
N TRP A 549 55.95 11.90 -6.92
CA TRP A 549 54.67 11.22 -7.03
C TRP A 549 53.55 12.21 -7.37
N GLN A 550 52.84 11.94 -8.46
CA GLN A 550 51.65 12.68 -8.86
C GLN A 550 50.42 11.83 -8.61
N THR A 551 49.40 12.42 -7.98
CA THR A 551 48.12 11.76 -7.73
C THR A 551 47.32 11.67 -9.02
N LEU A 552 46.67 10.53 -9.26
CA LEU A 552 45.75 10.32 -10.39
C LEU A 552 44.32 10.43 -9.90
N THR A 553 43.56 11.39 -10.45
CA THR A 553 42.12 11.50 -10.23
C THR A 553 41.33 10.69 -11.27
N GLU A 554 40.01 10.58 -11.09
CA GLU A 554 39.10 9.74 -11.90
C GLU A 554 39.09 10.07 -13.41
N ASN A 555 39.50 11.29 -13.75
CA ASN A 555 39.53 11.82 -15.12
C ASN A 555 40.94 11.94 -15.70
N ASP A 556 41.98 11.63 -14.92
CA ASP A 556 43.36 11.78 -15.36
C ASP A 556 43.83 10.50 -16.05
N GLU A 557 44.31 10.66 -17.28
CA GLU A 557 44.96 9.62 -18.06
C GLU A 557 46.40 10.06 -18.31
N VAL A 558 47.35 9.20 -17.92
CA VAL A 558 48.78 9.49 -18.05
C VAL A 558 49.43 8.38 -18.87
N GLU A 559 50.16 8.76 -19.91
CA GLU A 559 50.99 7.84 -20.69
C GLU A 559 52.33 7.63 -19.97
N ILE A 560 52.64 6.37 -19.68
CA ILE A 560 53.88 5.95 -19.04
C ILE A 560 54.82 5.29 -20.04
N MET A 561 56.11 5.54 -19.84
CA MET A 561 57.23 5.05 -20.64
C MET A 561 58.13 4.13 -19.83
N ASN A 562 59.02 3.43 -20.52
CA ASN A 562 59.95 2.47 -19.91
C ASN A 562 60.77 3.12 -18.78
N GLY A 563 60.64 2.59 -17.55
CA GLY A 563 61.29 3.11 -16.34
C GLY A 563 60.37 3.88 -15.39
N ASP A 564 59.16 4.24 -15.82
CA ASP A 564 58.18 4.94 -14.97
C ASP A 564 57.61 4.02 -13.89
N MET A 565 57.18 4.63 -12.77
CA MET A 565 56.66 3.91 -11.62
C MET A 565 55.21 4.26 -11.32
N ILE A 566 54.45 3.27 -10.87
CA ILE A 566 53.04 3.39 -10.50
C ILE A 566 52.87 2.94 -9.04
N GLY A 567 52.17 3.71 -8.22
CA GLY A 567 51.88 3.40 -6.82
C GLY A 567 50.38 3.23 -6.59
N LEU A 568 49.98 2.20 -5.83
CA LEU A 568 48.56 1.90 -5.57
C LEU A 568 47.98 2.74 -4.42
N VAL A 569 48.79 3.11 -3.43
CA VAL A 569 48.38 3.94 -2.29
C VAL A 569 49.34 5.11 -2.15
N LEU A 570 48.81 6.32 -2.13
CA LEU A 570 49.47 7.50 -1.60
C LEU A 570 48.73 7.94 -0.34
N GLU A 571 49.43 7.97 0.79
CA GLU A 571 48.96 8.64 2.02
C GLU A 571 49.82 9.89 2.22
N GLU A 572 49.20 11.07 2.27
CA GLU A 572 49.83 12.27 2.79
C GLU A 572 50.08 12.04 4.29
N ALA A 573 51.35 12.03 4.71
CA ALA A 573 51.67 12.02 6.12
C ALA A 573 51.18 13.32 6.77
N ALA A 574 51.01 13.32 8.10
CA ALA A 574 50.58 14.50 8.84
C ALA A 574 51.56 15.70 8.76
N ASP A 575 52.78 15.45 8.26
CA ASP A 575 53.78 16.47 7.94
C ASP A 575 53.80 16.66 6.40
N GLU A 576 53.65 17.91 5.94
CA GLU A 576 53.41 18.31 4.53
C GLU A 576 54.52 17.88 3.51
N ASP A 577 55.59 17.24 3.96
CA ASP A 577 56.77 16.89 3.15
C ASP A 577 56.97 15.38 2.90
N GLU A 578 56.14 14.49 3.47
CA GLU A 578 56.29 13.03 3.30
C GLU A 578 55.05 12.36 2.69
N THR A 579 55.16 11.90 1.43
CA THR A 579 54.15 11.02 0.81
C THR A 579 54.54 9.55 1.00
N MET A 580 53.75 8.81 1.77
CA MET A 580 53.93 7.36 1.95
C MET A 580 53.31 6.62 0.77
N VAL A 581 54.10 5.77 0.10
CA VAL A 581 53.66 5.02 -1.10
C VAL A 581 53.72 3.51 -0.85
N GLU A 582 52.59 2.81 -1.03
CA GLU A 582 52.54 1.34 -1.01
C GLU A 582 52.20 0.76 -2.40
N GLY A 583 52.76 -0.42 -2.70
CA GLY A 583 52.49 -1.15 -3.94
C GLY A 583 53.06 -0.49 -5.19
N VAL A 584 54.38 -0.29 -5.22
CA VAL A 584 55.09 0.33 -6.34
C VAL A 584 55.42 -0.68 -7.43
N PHE A 585 54.98 -0.41 -8.65
CA PHE A 585 55.25 -1.18 -9.86
C PHE A 585 56.11 -0.37 -10.82
N MET A 586 57.12 -0.99 -11.43
CA MET A 586 57.95 -0.36 -12.46
C MET A 586 57.54 -0.88 -13.84
N PHE A 587 57.24 0.02 -14.77
CA PHE A 587 56.90 -0.34 -16.14
C PHE A 587 58.15 -0.54 -16.99
N LYS A 588 58.19 -1.67 -17.71
CA LYS A 588 59.24 -1.95 -18.70
C LYS A 588 58.65 -2.44 -20.01
N ALA A 589 59.24 -1.98 -21.10
CA ALA A 589 58.94 -2.45 -22.44
C ALA A 589 60.21 -2.99 -23.11
N TYR A 590 60.15 -4.23 -23.58
CA TYR A 590 61.25 -4.89 -24.29
C TYR A 590 60.90 -5.06 -25.77
N PRO A 591 61.79 -4.71 -26.71
CA PRO A 591 61.56 -5.02 -28.13
C PRO A 591 61.58 -6.54 -28.35
N GLN A 592 60.56 -7.06 -29.03
CA GLN A 592 60.44 -8.46 -29.40
C GLN A 592 61.08 -8.68 -30.78
N GLU A 593 62.21 -9.40 -30.82
CA GLU A 593 62.81 -9.85 -32.08
C GLU A 593 61.98 -11.01 -32.67
N ASP A 594 61.42 -10.81 -33.87
CA ASP A 594 60.70 -11.86 -34.59
C ASP A 594 61.67 -12.97 -35.02
N LYS A 595 61.66 -14.10 -34.30
CA LYS A 595 62.29 -15.34 -34.77
C LYS A 595 61.52 -15.86 -36.00
N LYS A 596 62.16 -15.82 -37.19
CA LYS A 596 61.68 -16.49 -38.40
C LYS A 596 61.35 -17.96 -38.09
N SER A 597 60.12 -18.39 -38.38
CA SER A 597 59.70 -19.78 -38.22
C SER A 597 60.31 -20.66 -39.30
N GLU A 598 61.06 -21.69 -38.89
CA GLU A 598 61.41 -22.81 -39.77
C GLU A 598 60.17 -23.67 -39.99
N GLY A 599 59.75 -23.78 -41.26
CA GLY A 599 58.60 -24.56 -41.68
C GLY A 599 58.85 -26.07 -41.60
N GLY A 600 58.12 -26.74 -40.70
CA GLY A 600 57.99 -28.20 -40.67
C GLY A 600 56.56 -28.61 -41.04
N GLY A 601 56.33 -28.86 -42.33
CA GLY A 601 55.08 -29.42 -42.82
C GLY A 601 55.08 -30.95 -42.70
N TRP A 602 54.08 -31.50 -42.02
CA TRP A 602 53.74 -32.92 -42.12
C TRP A 602 52.24 -33.10 -41.84
N PHE A 603 51.43 -33.11 -42.89
CA PHE A 603 50.19 -33.88 -43.12
C PHE A 603 49.32 -33.14 -44.15
N GLY A 604 49.17 -33.74 -45.33
CA GLY A 604 48.28 -33.24 -46.38
C GLY A 604 48.69 -33.67 -47.79
N GLY A 605 49.00 -34.95 -47.99
CA GLY A 605 49.25 -35.52 -49.31
C GLY A 605 48.02 -36.27 -49.82
N GLY A 606 47.37 -35.71 -50.83
CA GLY A 606 46.39 -36.35 -51.72
C GLY A 606 45.47 -35.32 -52.34
N GLY A 607 45.53 -34.96 -53.63
CA GLY A 607 46.39 -35.34 -54.74
C GLY A 607 45.67 -34.93 -56.03
N ASN A 608 46.36 -34.34 -57.01
CA ASN A 608 46.18 -34.64 -58.44
C ASN A 608 47.24 -33.95 -59.31
N ARG A 609 47.60 -34.68 -60.37
CA ARG A 609 48.68 -34.47 -61.35
C ARG A 609 48.45 -33.29 -62.29
N ALA A 610 49.54 -32.62 -62.67
CA ALA A 610 50.00 -32.42 -64.06
C ALA A 610 51.51 -32.20 -64.03
#